data_AF-A0A661TQB2-F1
#
_entry.id   AF-A0A661TQB2-F1
#
_cell.length_a   1.000
_cell.length_b   1.000
_cell.length_c   1.000
_cell.angle_alpha   90.00
_cell.angle_beta   90.00
_cell.angle_gamma   90.00
#
_symmetry.space_group_name_H-M   'P 1'
#
loop_
_entity.id
_entity.type
_entity.pdbx_description
1 polymer ?
#
loop_
_entity_poly.entity_id
_entity_poly.type
_entity_poly.pdbx_seq_one_letter_code
_entity_poly.pdbx_strand_id
1 'polypeptide(L)'
;MSPCIPGWRIKSDQTLRVGRLAAQTGLYPLLEYINGELVNKSKLNGKKIKVEEYLKLQGRFAHLFKSEQGKNEIKHIQEIADNNIKKYGL
;
A
#
# COMPACT_ATOMS: atom_id res chain seq x y z
N MET A 1 3.41 10.38 -1.89
CA MET A 1 3.36 9.34 -2.94
C MET A 1 2.54 9.82 -4.13
N SER A 2 3.01 9.56 -5.35
CA SER A 2 2.33 9.89 -6.61
C SER A 2 2.33 8.66 -7.53
N PRO A 3 1.17 8.04 -7.84
CA PRO A 3 1.11 6.90 -8.74
C PRO A 3 1.50 7.29 -10.17
N CYS A 4 2.45 6.56 -10.76
CA CYS A 4 2.91 6.82 -12.13
C CYS A 4 2.18 5.91 -13.12
N ILE A 5 1.27 6.47 -13.91
CA ILE A 5 0.48 5.74 -14.93
C ILE A 5 1.37 4.87 -15.84
N PRO A 6 2.37 5.43 -16.57
CA PRO A 6 3.19 4.63 -17.49
C PRO A 6 4.10 3.66 -16.75
N GLY A 7 4.76 4.10 -15.67
CA GLY A 7 5.72 3.27 -14.95
C GLY A 7 5.09 2.10 -14.20
N TRP A 8 3.89 2.28 -13.65
CA TRP A 8 3.21 1.25 -12.87
C TRP A 8 2.17 0.50 -13.70
N ARG A 9 1.99 0.90 -14.97
CA ARG A 9 1.01 0.34 -15.91
C ARG A 9 -0.40 0.32 -15.30
N ILE A 10 -0.82 1.47 -14.78
CA ILE A 10 -2.16 1.68 -14.21
C ILE A 10 -3.05 2.31 -15.29
N LYS A 11 -4.35 2.04 -15.27
CA LYS A 11 -5.30 2.76 -16.13
C LYS A 11 -5.39 4.25 -15.73
N SER A 12 -5.53 5.14 -16.70
CA SER A 12 -5.49 6.60 -16.46
C SER A 12 -6.53 7.10 -15.44
N ASP A 13 -7.69 6.46 -15.38
CA ASP A 13 -8.81 6.74 -14.46
C ASP A 13 -8.61 6.18 -13.04
N GLN A 14 -7.61 5.32 -12.82
CA GLN A 14 -7.42 4.64 -11.53
C GLN A 14 -6.38 5.32 -10.61
N THR A 15 -5.73 6.40 -11.05
CA THR A 15 -4.66 7.09 -10.29
C THR A 15 -5.10 7.46 -8.88
N LEU A 16 -6.27 8.10 -8.72
CA LEU A 16 -6.79 8.48 -7.39
C LEU A 16 -7.09 7.26 -6.52
N ARG A 17 -7.65 6.19 -7.11
CA ARG A 17 -7.96 4.96 -6.38
C ARG A 17 -6.70 4.28 -5.87
N VAL A 18 -5.66 4.17 -6.72
CA VAL A 18 -4.38 3.57 -6.35
C VAL A 18 -3.69 4.38 -5.25
N GLY A 19 -3.74 5.71 -5.32
CA GLY A 19 -3.22 6.59 -4.28
C GLY A 19 -3.89 6.36 -2.93
N ARG A 20 -5.23 6.28 -2.91
CA ARG A 20 -6.00 5.98 -1.68
C ARG A 20 -5.67 4.59 -1.12
N LEU A 21 -5.59 3.58 -1.97
CA LEU A 21 -5.27 2.21 -1.56
C LEU A 21 -3.85 2.10 -0.96
N ALA A 22 -2.88 2.87 -1.44
CA ALA A 22 -1.53 2.86 -0.88
C ALA A 22 -1.53 3.28 0.60
N ALA A 23 -2.31 4.30 0.97
CA ALA A 23 -2.48 4.71 2.37
C ALA A 23 -3.32 3.69 3.16
N GLN A 24 -4.46 3.26 2.61
CA GLN A 24 -5.42 2.41 3.31
C GLN A 24 -4.95 0.97 3.57
N THR A 25 -3.97 0.49 2.79
CA THR A 25 -3.36 -0.84 3.01
C THR A 25 -2.30 -0.82 4.10
N GLY A 26 -1.82 0.35 4.54
CA GLY A 26 -0.71 0.47 5.50
C GLY A 26 0.68 0.39 4.86
N LEU A 27 0.77 0.25 3.53
CA LEU A 27 2.06 0.23 2.81
C LEU A 27 2.68 1.62 2.69
N TYR A 28 1.86 2.66 2.58
CA TYR A 28 2.31 4.05 2.51
C TYR A 28 1.62 4.90 3.59
N PRO A 29 2.00 4.75 4.86
CA PRO A 29 1.38 5.48 5.96
C PRO A 29 1.61 6.99 5.82
N LEU A 30 0.56 7.77 6.08
CA LEU A 30 0.63 9.22 6.13
C LEU A 30 0.89 9.64 7.59
N LEU A 31 2.13 10.04 7.85
CA LEU A 31 2.65 10.36 9.17
C LEU A 31 3.12 11.81 9.20
N GLU A 32 3.03 12.43 10.37
CA GLU A 32 3.53 13.77 10.62
C GLU A 32 4.56 13.71 11.74
N TYR A 33 5.78 14.15 11.43
CA TYR A 33 6.88 14.22 12.39
C TYR A 33 7.28 15.67 12.59
N ILE A 34 7.42 16.07 13.85
CA ILE A 34 7.96 17.38 14.23
C ILE A 34 9.13 17.14 15.16
N ASN A 35 10.30 17.68 14.82
CA ASN A 35 11.55 17.51 15.58
C ASN A 35 11.92 16.04 15.86
N GLY A 36 11.58 15.13 14.94
CA GLY A 36 11.85 13.70 15.08
C GLY A 36 10.79 12.91 15.87
N GLU A 37 9.80 13.58 16.45
CA GLU A 37 8.69 12.93 17.17
C GLU A 37 7.47 12.77 16.28
N LEU A 38 6.83 11.60 16.34
CA LEU A 38 5.58 11.33 15.63
C LEU A 38 4.43 12.06 16.34
N VAL A 39 3.95 13.15 15.76
CA VAL A 39 2.89 13.98 16.37
C VAL A 39 1.50 13.62 15.84
N ASN A 40 1.39 13.10 14.62
CA ASN A 40 0.10 12.79 14.01
C ASN A 40 0.22 11.67 12.97
N LYS A 41 -0.92 11.03 12.68
CA LYS A 41 -1.05 10.04 11.60
C LYS A 41 -2.47 10.02 11.04
N SER A 42 -2.60 9.69 9.77
CA SER A 42 -3.91 9.39 9.20
C SER A 42 -4.40 8.02 9.67
N LYS A 43 -5.65 7.96 10.14
CA LYS A 43 -6.29 6.71 10.53
C LYS A 43 -6.71 5.90 9.32
N LEU A 44 -6.68 4.57 9.45
CA LEU A 44 -7.30 3.69 8.47
C LEU A 44 -8.84 3.76 8.61
N ASN A 45 -9.52 4.00 7.50
CA ASN A 45 -10.99 4.09 7.48
C ASN A 45 -11.60 2.68 7.45
N GLY A 46 -12.01 2.16 8.60
CA GLY A 46 -12.79 0.92 8.71
C GLY A 46 -11.94 -0.36 8.72
N LYS A 47 -12.37 -1.40 7.99
CA LYS A 47 -11.68 -2.69 7.97
C LYS A 47 -10.38 -2.59 7.18
N LYS A 48 -9.34 -3.27 7.70
CA LYS A 48 -8.04 -3.42 7.07
C LYS A 48 -8.17 -3.96 5.63
N ILE A 49 -7.64 -3.22 4.67
CA ILE A 49 -7.61 -3.60 3.25
C ILE A 49 -6.37 -4.47 3.01
N LYS A 50 -6.55 -5.61 2.33
CA LYS A 50 -5.44 -6.47 1.93
C LYS A 50 -4.56 -5.80 0.88
N VAL A 51 -3.24 -5.99 0.96
CA VAL A 51 -2.29 -5.40 0.02
C VAL A 51 -2.55 -5.82 -1.44
N GLU A 52 -3.12 -7.01 -1.65
CA GLU A 52 -3.53 -7.48 -2.97
C GLU A 52 -4.42 -6.51 -3.74
N GLU A 53 -5.36 -5.82 -3.06
CA GLU A 53 -6.29 -4.88 -3.69
C GLU A 53 -5.55 -3.68 -4.29
N TYR A 54 -4.43 -3.30 -3.70
CA TYR A 54 -3.52 -2.28 -4.23
C TYR A 54 -2.61 -2.85 -5.33
N LEU A 55 -2.05 -4.05 -5.14
CA LEU A 55 -1.08 -4.65 -6.06
C LEU A 55 -1.71 -5.08 -7.41
N LYS A 56 -2.93 -5.63 -7.40
CA LYS A 56 -3.63 -6.12 -8.61
C LYS A 56 -3.89 -5.02 -9.65
N LEU A 57 -3.96 -3.75 -9.23
CA LEU A 57 -4.19 -2.61 -10.12
C LEU A 57 -2.93 -2.15 -10.87
N GLN A 58 -1.75 -2.69 -10.54
CA GLN A 58 -0.47 -2.22 -11.04
C GLN A 58 0.21 -3.31 -11.87
N GLY A 59 0.37 -3.08 -13.18
CA GLY A 59 0.99 -4.07 -14.07
C GLY A 59 2.44 -4.42 -13.70
N ARG A 60 3.16 -3.55 -12.96
CA ARG A 60 4.51 -3.88 -12.44
C ARG A 60 4.53 -5.07 -11.48
N PHE A 61 3.41 -5.40 -10.84
CA PHE A 61 3.28 -6.54 -9.91
C PHE A 61 2.57 -7.75 -10.52
N ALA A 62 2.19 -7.71 -11.80
CA ALA A 62 1.43 -8.78 -12.44
C ALA A 62 2.11 -10.16 -12.40
N HIS A 63 3.45 -10.20 -12.30
CA HIS A 63 4.22 -11.45 -12.21
C HIS A 63 4.05 -12.16 -10.85
N LEU A 64 3.79 -11.42 -9.77
CA LEU A 64 3.60 -11.99 -8.43
C LEU A 64 2.33 -12.85 -8.33
N PHE A 65 1.34 -12.61 -9.19
CA PHE A 65 0.08 -13.35 -9.18
C PHE A 65 0.11 -14.66 -9.98
N LYS A 66 1.26 -15.03 -10.58
CA LYS A 66 1.37 -16.16 -11.50
C LYS A 66 2.05 -17.39 -10.90
N SER A 67 2.65 -17.30 -9.72
CA SER A 67 3.40 -18.41 -9.11
C SER A 67 3.17 -18.48 -7.59
N GLU A 68 3.41 -19.65 -7.00
CA GLU A 68 3.39 -19.81 -5.54
C GLU A 68 4.47 -18.96 -4.85
N GLN A 69 5.64 -18.81 -5.47
CA GLN A 69 6.67 -17.88 -5.00
C GLN A 69 6.14 -16.44 -4.94
N GLY A 70 5.43 -16.00 -5.97
CA GLY A 70 4.83 -14.66 -5.98
C GLY A 70 3.74 -14.48 -4.92
N LYS A 71 2.96 -15.52 -4.62
CA LYS A 71 2.02 -15.50 -3.48
C LYS A 71 2.74 -15.35 -2.13
N ASN A 72 3.88 -16.01 -1.96
CA ASN A 72 4.70 -15.85 -0.76
C ASN A 72 5.25 -14.42 -0.64
N GLU A 73 5.69 -13.81 -1.74
CA GLU A 73 6.08 -12.39 -1.75
C GLU A 73 4.93 -11.45 -1.40
N ILE A 74 3.72 -11.71 -1.93
CA ILE A 74 2.52 -10.94 -1.55
C ILE A 74 2.23 -11.05 -0.05
N LYS A 75 2.39 -12.24 0.53
CA LYS A 75 2.26 -12.46 1.97
C LYS A 75 3.30 -11.66 2.76
N HIS A 76 4.55 -11.66 2.30
CA HIS A 76 5.61 -10.86 2.91
C HIS A 76 5.30 -9.34 2.84
N ILE A 77 4.79 -8.86 1.70
CA ILE A 77 4.34 -7.47 1.55
C ILE A 77 3.17 -7.16 2.52
N GLN A 78 2.26 -8.11 2.75
CA GLN A 78 1.20 -7.97 3.75
C GLN A 78 1.78 -7.84 5.16
N GLU A 79 2.80 -8.61 5.52
CA GLU A 79 3.46 -8.52 6.83
C GLU A 79 4.13 -7.15 7.02
N ILE A 80 4.73 -6.56 5.98
CA ILE A 80 5.28 -5.20 6.02
C ILE A 80 4.17 -4.19 6.34
N ALA A 81 3.04 -4.27 5.63
CA ALA A 81 1.88 -3.42 5.88
C ALA A 81 1.37 -3.56 7.32
N ASP A 82 1.28 -4.79 7.83
CA ASP A 82 0.81 -5.09 9.17
C ASP A 82 1.73 -4.52 10.25
N ASN A 83 3.04 -4.63 10.02
CA ASN A 83 4.05 -4.06 10.90
C ASN A 83 3.98 -2.54 10.92
N ASN A 84 3.75 -1.88 9.78
CA ASN A 84 3.52 -0.43 9.74
C ASN A 84 2.28 -0.03 10.54
N ILE A 85 1.17 -0.74 10.35
CA ILE A 85 -0.08 -0.50 11.09
C ILE A 85 0.17 -0.59 12.60
N LYS A 86 0.85 -1.66 13.05
CA LYS A 86 1.18 -1.85 14.46
C LYS A 86 2.14 -0.79 14.99
N LYS A 87 3.23 -0.51 14.24
CA LYS A 87 4.29 0.42 14.64
C LYS A 87 3.78 1.85 14.80
N TYR A 88 2.96 2.31 13.86
CA TYR A 88 2.47 3.69 13.85
C TYR A 88 1.09 3.82 14.50
N GLY A 89 0.39 2.72 14.80
CA GLY A 89 -0.96 2.73 15.35
C GLY A 89 -1.93 3.44 14.40
N LEU A 90 -1.90 3.02 13.13
CA LEU A 90 -2.75 3.56 12.05
C LEU A 90 -4.21 3.14 12.19
#